data_AF-A0A2G6R3A0-F1
#
_entry.id   AF-A0A2G6R3A0-F1
#
_cell.length_a   1.000
_cell.length_b   1.000
_cell.length_c   1.000
_cell.angle_alpha   90.00
_cell.angle_beta   90.00
_cell.angle_gamma   90.00
#
_symmetry.space_group_name_H-M   'P 1'
#
loop_
_entity.id
_entity.type
_entity.pdbx_description
1 polymer ?
#
loop_
_entity_poly.entity_id
_entity_poly.type
_entity_poly.pdbx_seq_one_letter_code
_entity_poly.pdbx_strand_id
1 'polypeptide(L)' 'MKVLIIFNREPYDNTDVTWNGLRLAKTLVKNEAEVRIFLM' A
#
# COMPACT_ATOMS: atom_id res chain seq x y z
N MET A 1 -8.90 2.84 12.51
CA MET A 1 -8.33 1.47 12.32
C MET A 1 -6.85 1.59 11.97
N LYS A 2 -5.97 0.68 12.44
CA LYS A 2 -4.53 0.71 12.10
C LYS A 2 -4.23 -0.38 11.07
N VAL A 3 -3.55 -0.04 9.97
CA VAL A 3 -3.26 -0.95 8.86
C VAL A 3 -1.77 -0.87 8.51
N LEU A 4 -1.11 -2.02 8.41
CA LEU A 4 0.25 -2.15 7.88
C LEU A 4 0.19 -2.76 6.48
N ILE A 5 0.76 -2.06 5.51
CA ILE A 5 0.95 -2.55 4.13
C ILE A 5 2.44 -2.86 3.95
N ILE A 6 2.75 -4.10 3.55
CA ILE A 6 4.10 -4.55 3.26
C ILE A 6 4.24 -4.71 1.75
N PHE A 7 5.12 -3.92 1.13
CA PHE A 7 5.55 -4.17 -0.24
C PHE A 7 6.77 -5.07 -0.21
N ASN A 8 6.59 -6.34 -0.58
CA ASN A 8 7.65 -7.36 -0.71
C ASN A 8 7.91 -7.71 -2.19
N ARG A 9 7.79 -6.71 -3.05
CA ARG A 9 7.83 -6.86 -4.50
C ARG A 9 8.28 -5.55 -5.10
N GLU A 10 9.22 -5.63 -6.04
CA GLU A 10 9.82 -4.44 -6.64
C GLU A 10 8.76 -3.64 -7.43
N PRO A 11 8.79 -2.30 -7.38
CA PRO A 11 7.97 -1.49 -8.26
C PRO A 11 8.38 -1.70 -9.72
N TYR A 12 7.44 -1.52 -10.65
CA TYR A 12 7.66 -1.63 -12.10
C TYR A 12 8.09 -3.03 -12.58
N ASP A 13 7.78 -4.09 -11.83
CA ASP A 13 8.10 -5.47 -12.19
C ASP A 13 7.12 -6.10 -13.20
N ASN A 14 6.58 -5.28 -14.10
CA ASN A 14 5.49 -5.61 -15.04
C ASN A 14 4.19 -6.07 -14.38
N THR A 15 3.96 -5.75 -13.10
CA THR A 15 2.66 -5.95 -12.47
C THR A 15 2.16 -4.73 -11.72
N ASP A 16 0.86 -4.72 -11.48
CA ASP A 16 0.17 -3.64 -10.79
C ASP A 16 0.17 -3.80 -9.26
N VAL A 17 0.95 -4.73 -8.68
CA VAL A 17 0.88 -5.03 -7.23
C VAL A 17 1.22 -3.79 -6.41
N THR A 18 2.35 -3.15 -6.69
CA THR A 18 2.78 -1.94 -5.97
C THR A 18 1.81 -0.78 -6.18
N TRP A 19 1.30 -0.62 -7.41
CA TRP A 19 0.34 0.43 -7.74
C TRP A 19 -1.00 0.25 -7.03
N ASN A 20 -1.54 -0.97 -7.02
CA ASN A 20 -2.79 -1.29 -6.33
C ASN A 20 -2.65 -1.14 -4.81
N GLY A 21 -1.52 -1.52 -4.23
CA GLY A 21 -1.26 -1.32 -2.81
C GLY A 21 -1.26 0.16 -2.42
N LEU A 22 -0.63 1.02 -3.23
CA LEU A 22 -0.65 2.48 -2.99
C LEU A 22 -2.04 3.08 -3.17
N ARG A 23 -2.82 2.61 -4.15
CA ARG A 23 -4.21 3.04 -4.34
C ARG A 23 -5.10 2.63 -3.16
N LEU A 24 -4.90 1.42 -2.62
CA LEU A 24 -5.57 0.98 -1.40
C LEU A 24 -5.19 1.86 -0.20
N ALA A 25 -3.90 2.14 -0.01
CA ALA A 25 -3.42 3.02 1.05
C ALA A 25 -4.11 4.39 1.00
N LYS A 26 -4.24 4.98 -0.20
CA LYS A 26 -4.95 6.25 -0.42
C LYS A 26 -6.42 6.18 0.00
N THR A 27 -7.12 5.10 -0.35
CA THR A 27 -8.52 4.89 0.04
C THR A 27 -8.67 4.72 1.55
N LEU A 28 -7.76 3.97 2.18
CA LEU A 28 -7.75 3.76 3.63
C LEU A 28 -7.54 5.08 4.40
N VAL A 29 -6.60 5.93 3.94
CA VAL A 29 -6.40 7.26 4.53
C VAL A 29 -7.64 8.14 4.38
N LYS A 30 -8.32 8.10 3.23
CA LYS A 30 -9.59 8.82 3.02
C LYS A 30 -10.71 8.35 3.96
N ASN A 31 -10.64 7.10 4.41
CA ASN A 31 -11.58 6.50 5.36
C ASN A 31 -11.06 6.56 6.82
N GLU A 32 -10.19 7.53 7.12
CA GLU A 32 -9.66 7.80 8.48
C GLU A 32 -8.90 6.60 9.11
N ALA A 33 -8.37 5.69 8.29
CA ALA A 33 -7.47 4.66 8.78
C ALA A 33 -6.02 5.19 8.88
N GLU A 34 -5.33 4.81 9.96
CA GLU A 34 -3.90 5.04 10.13
C GLU A 34 -3.15 3.98 9.33
N VAL A 35 -2.54 4.38 8.21
CA VAL A 35 -1.81 3.49 7.32
C VAL A 35 -0.30 3.62 7.54
N ARG A 36 0.38 2.48 7.69
CA ARG A 36 1.84 2.37 7.76
C ARG A 36 2.31 1.54 6.57
N ILE A 37 3.41 1.96 5.95
CA ILE A 37 3.99 1.27 4.80
C ILE A 37 5.39 0.79 5.17
N PHE A 38 5.68 -0.47 4.86
CA PHE A 38 7.01 -1.06 4.96
C PHE A 38 7.46 -1.59 3.60
N LEU A 39 8.70 -1.31 3.23
CA LEU A 39 9.32 -1.73 1.97
C LEU A 39 10.40 -2.77 2.31
N MET A 40 10.31 -3.94 1.68
CA MET A 40 11.29 -5.02 1.79
C MET A 40 12.17 -5.09 0.55
#